data_AF-A0A7C9EHX2-F1
#
_entry.id   AF-A0A7C9EHX2-F1
#
_cell.length_a   1.000
_cell.length_b   1.000
_cell.length_c   1.000
_cell.angle_alpha   90.00
_cell.angle_beta   90.00
_cell.angle_gamma   90.00
#
_symmetry.space_group_name_H-M   'P 1'
#
loop_
_entity.id
_entity.type
_entity.pdbx_description
1 polymer ?
#
loop_
_entity_poly.entity_id
_entity_poly.type
_entity_poly.pdbx_seq_one_letter_code
_entity_poly.pdbx_strand_id
1 'polypeptide(L)'
;MMMIVFGLQGNSCWGCLTQEKAALLHLKALFEVAQHDLLASWTDTEKSDCCDGWEGVACGSNGRVFSLSLPKRYDDAWDDYDTSFKQLFDASVLLPFQDIQELHLSRNGIFAWTEAEGT
;
A
#
# COMPACT_ATOMS: atom_id res chain seq x y z
N MET A 1 49.37 5.58 6.45
CA MET A 1 48.26 4.71 6.88
C MET A 1 47.03 5.15 6.12
N MET A 2 46.54 4.34 5.16
CA MET A 2 45.29 4.62 4.47
C MET A 2 44.14 4.15 5.37
N MET A 3 43.27 5.06 5.76
CA MET A 3 42.01 4.73 6.43
C MET A 3 41.02 4.36 5.32
N ILE A 4 40.85 3.06 5.07
CA ILE A 4 39.71 2.59 4.30
C ILE A 4 38.50 2.79 5.21
N VAL A 5 37.75 3.86 4.96
CA VAL A 5 36.41 4.00 5.54
C VAL A 5 35.54 3.01 4.77
N PHE A 6 35.34 1.82 5.34
CA PHE A 6 34.18 1.04 4.99
C PHE A 6 32.98 1.89 5.39
N GLY A 7 32.36 2.54 4.41
CA GLY A 7 31.03 3.07 4.61
C GLY A 7 30.20 1.90 5.10
N LEU A 8 29.85 1.91 6.38
CA LEU A 8 28.68 1.21 6.83
C LEU A 8 27.58 1.77 5.95
N GLN A 9 27.20 1.04 4.91
CA GLN A 9 25.88 1.16 4.33
C GLN A 9 24.96 0.72 5.46
N GLY A 10 24.74 1.62 6.43
CA GLY A 10 23.55 1.55 7.24
C GLY A 10 22.44 1.50 6.22
N ASN A 11 21.72 0.38 6.20
CA ASN A 11 20.38 0.32 5.65
C ASN A 11 19.65 1.45 6.34
N SER A 12 19.70 2.62 5.72
CA SER A 12 18.95 3.76 6.17
C SER A 12 17.53 3.30 5.88
N CYS A 13 16.76 3.10 6.94
CA CYS A 13 15.36 2.77 6.86
C CYS A 13 14.69 4.03 6.30
N TRP A 14 14.84 4.24 4.99
CA TRP A 14 14.11 5.25 4.26
C TRP A 14 12.72 4.65 4.17
N GLY A 15 11.87 5.03 5.12
CA GLY A 15 10.49 4.70 4.94
C GLY A 15 9.95 5.28 3.66
N CYS A 16 8.81 4.75 3.24
CA CYS A 16 8.21 5.18 1.98
C CYS A 16 8.04 6.69 1.92
N LEU A 17 8.07 7.23 0.70
CA LEU A 17 7.89 8.65 0.46
C LEU A 17 6.59 9.14 1.10
N THR A 18 6.59 10.38 1.60
CA THR A 18 5.41 10.98 2.25
C THR A 18 4.14 10.86 1.40
N GLN A 19 4.26 11.03 0.07
CA GLN A 19 3.14 10.90 -0.86
C GLN A 19 2.66 9.45 -1.01
N GLU A 20 3.58 8.47 -1.03
CA GLU A 20 3.25 7.04 -1.09
C GLU A 20 2.58 6.60 0.22
N LYS A 21 3.11 7.03 1.37
CA LYS A 21 2.47 6.80 2.69
C LYS A 21 1.06 7.38 2.74
N ALA A 22 0.87 8.62 2.28
CA ALA A 22 -0.45 9.26 2.24
C ALA A 22 -1.43 8.51 1.32
N ALA A 23 -0.96 8.06 0.15
CA ALA A 23 -1.78 7.25 -0.76
C ALA A 23 -2.16 5.90 -0.16
N LEU A 24 -1.25 5.22 0.55
CA LEU A 24 -1.55 3.98 1.26
C LEU A 24 -2.58 4.24 2.38
N LEU A 25 -2.43 5.30 3.19
CA LEU A 25 -3.44 5.63 4.20
C LEU A 25 -4.82 5.96 3.58
N HIS A 26 -4.84 6.56 2.38
CA HIS A 26 -6.07 6.75 1.63
C HIS A 26 -6.68 5.41 1.17
N LEU A 27 -5.87 4.50 0.64
CA LEU A 27 -6.31 3.13 0.30
C LEU A 27 -6.83 2.38 1.53
N LYS A 28 -6.22 2.58 2.70
CA LYS A 28 -6.70 2.03 3.95
C LYS A 28 -8.12 2.49 4.24
N ALA A 29 -8.40 3.79 4.17
CA ALA A 29 -9.75 4.32 4.39
C ALA A 29 -10.77 3.79 3.38
N LEU A 30 -10.36 3.56 2.12
CA LEU A 30 -11.22 2.99 1.08
C LEU A 30 -11.57 1.52 1.31
N PHE A 31 -10.68 0.75 1.95
CA PHE A 31 -10.83 -0.70 2.09
C PHE A 31 -10.96 -1.18 3.54
N GLU A 32 -10.99 -0.27 4.52
CA GLU A 32 -11.00 -0.60 5.96
C GLU A 32 -12.13 -1.57 6.32
N VAL A 33 -13.33 -1.37 5.76
CA VAL A 33 -14.50 -2.24 5.96
C VAL A 33 -14.29 -3.64 5.39
N ALA A 34 -13.53 -3.77 4.30
CA ALA A 34 -13.30 -5.04 3.59
C ALA A 34 -12.04 -5.79 4.05
N GLN A 35 -11.13 -5.13 4.78
CA GLN A 35 -9.75 -5.59 5.03
C GLN A 35 -9.29 -5.37 6.48
N HIS A 36 -10.21 -5.50 7.44
CA HIS A 36 -9.99 -5.16 8.86
C HIS A 36 -8.68 -5.71 9.46
N ASP A 37 -8.25 -6.92 9.09
CA ASP A 37 -7.04 -7.54 9.67
C ASP A 37 -5.74 -7.17 8.94
N LEU A 38 -5.72 -7.13 7.60
CA LEU A 38 -4.50 -6.83 6.83
C LEU A 38 -4.03 -5.38 7.04
N LEU A 39 -4.98 -4.45 7.12
CA LEU A 39 -4.69 -3.02 7.26
C LEU A 39 -4.42 -2.61 8.72
N ALA A 40 -4.50 -3.53 9.69
CA ALA A 40 -4.22 -3.25 11.09
C ALA A 40 -2.76 -2.82 11.31
N SER A 41 -1.84 -3.36 10.51
CA SER A 41 -0.42 -3.00 10.54
C SER A 41 -0.12 -1.58 10.02
N TRP A 42 -1.04 -1.00 9.23
CA TRP A 42 -0.86 0.30 8.60
C TRP A 42 -1.17 1.41 9.61
N THR A 43 -0.16 1.87 10.31
CA THR A 43 -0.33 2.87 11.39
C THR A 43 0.02 4.27 10.90
N ASP A 44 -0.81 5.26 11.21
CA ASP A 44 -0.49 6.67 10.94
C ASP A 44 0.23 7.31 12.12
N THR A 45 1.52 7.00 12.26
CA THR A 45 2.37 7.64 13.26
C THR A 45 3.60 8.26 12.59
N GLU A 46 4.19 9.27 13.21
CA GLU A 46 5.41 9.91 12.66
C GLU A 46 6.57 8.93 12.50
N LYS A 47 6.59 7.86 13.31
CA LYS A 47 7.62 6.82 13.29
C LYS A 47 7.27 5.61 12.42
N SER A 48 6.03 5.53 11.91
CA SER A 48 5.65 4.37 11.10
C SER A 48 6.28 4.46 9.73
N ASP A 49 6.93 3.36 9.38
CA ASP A 49 7.54 3.12 8.09
C ASP A 49 6.66 2.12 7.34
N CYS A 50 6.13 2.50 6.17
CA CYS A 50 5.34 1.54 5.40
C CYS A 50 6.18 0.48 4.68
N CYS A 51 7.49 0.69 4.55
CA CYS A 51 8.44 -0.29 4.03
C CYS A 51 8.92 -1.27 5.10
N ASP A 52 8.66 -1.00 6.38
CA ASP A 52 9.02 -1.87 7.49
C ASP A 52 7.82 -2.09 8.41
N GLY A 53 7.15 -3.24 8.21
CA GLY A 53 6.09 -3.71 9.11
C GLY A 53 4.65 -3.49 8.63
N TRP A 54 4.41 -2.81 7.51
CA TRP A 54 3.06 -2.79 6.90
C TRP A 54 2.87 -4.03 6.04
N GLU A 55 1.89 -4.85 6.43
CA GLU A 55 1.56 -6.07 5.71
C GLU A 55 1.07 -5.75 4.30
N GLY A 56 1.56 -6.51 3.31
CA GLY A 56 1.19 -6.30 1.91
C GLY A 56 1.92 -5.16 1.20
N VAL A 57 2.86 -4.47 1.86
CA VAL A 57 3.71 -3.44 1.25
C VAL A 57 5.14 -3.96 1.17
N ALA A 58 5.75 -3.89 -0.02
CA ALA A 58 7.18 -4.13 -0.19
C ALA A 58 7.83 -2.97 -0.94
N CYS A 59 9.02 -2.58 -0.47
CA CYS A 59 9.79 -1.47 -1.01
C CYS A 59 11.11 -1.93 -1.63
N GLY A 60 11.55 -1.18 -2.64
CA GLY A 60 12.86 -1.33 -3.24
C GLY A 60 13.95 -0.75 -2.33
N SER A 61 15.21 -0.96 -2.71
CA SER A 61 16.37 -0.42 -1.96
C SER A 61 16.43 1.11 -1.91
N ASN A 62 15.61 1.80 -2.72
CA ASN A 62 15.46 3.24 -2.77
C ASN A 62 14.32 3.76 -1.85
N GLY A 63 13.67 2.89 -1.08
CA GLY A 63 12.55 3.26 -0.21
C GLY A 63 11.25 3.55 -0.96
N ARG A 64 11.14 3.17 -2.24
CA ARG A 64 9.91 3.30 -3.03
C ARG A 64 9.10 2.02 -2.96
N VAL A 65 7.78 2.14 -2.88
CA VAL A 65 6.88 0.98 -2.94
C VAL A 65 6.95 0.37 -4.35
N PHE A 66 7.33 -0.91 -4.45
CA PHE A 66 7.35 -1.65 -5.72
C PHE A 66 6.29 -2.76 -5.78
N SER A 67 5.82 -3.25 -4.62
CA SER A 67 4.75 -4.24 -4.54
C SER A 67 3.72 -3.82 -3.51
N LEU A 68 2.45 -3.85 -3.91
CA LEU A 68 1.30 -3.60 -3.07
C LEU A 68 0.27 -4.72 -3.25
N SER A 69 0.00 -5.45 -2.18
CA SER A 69 -0.89 -6.60 -2.17
C SER A 69 -1.89 -6.52 -1.02
N LEU A 70 -3.16 -6.32 -1.38
CA LEU A 70 -4.30 -6.21 -0.47
C LEU A 70 -5.41 -7.22 -0.86
N PRO A 71 -5.15 -8.54 -0.86
CA PRO A 71 -6.19 -9.52 -1.17
C PRO A 71 -7.15 -9.68 0.02
N LYS A 72 -8.47 -9.78 -0.24
CA LYS A 72 -9.44 -10.14 0.82
C LYS A 72 -9.11 -11.52 1.40
N ARG A 73 -8.98 -11.60 2.72
CA ARG A 73 -8.80 -12.88 3.44
C ARG A 73 -10.12 -13.67 3.42
N TYR A 74 -10.00 -14.97 3.18
CA TYR A 74 -11.10 -15.87 2.80
C TYR A 74 -12.00 -16.28 3.99
N ASP A 75 -11.65 -15.88 5.22
CA ASP A 75 -12.21 -16.48 6.44
C ASP A 75 -13.63 -15.98 6.78
N ASP A 76 -14.14 -14.99 6.05
CA ASP A 76 -15.54 -14.56 6.11
C ASP A 76 -16.38 -15.47 5.21
N ALA A 77 -16.60 -16.70 5.66
CA ALA A 77 -17.45 -17.70 5.00
C ALA A 77 -18.96 -17.36 4.98
N TRP A 78 -19.31 -16.07 4.92
CA TRP A 78 -20.68 -15.62 4.74
C TRP A 78 -20.76 -14.71 3.50
N ASP A 79 -21.40 -15.26 2.48
CA ASP A 79 -21.78 -14.67 1.19
C ASP A 79 -20.66 -14.35 0.19
N ASP A 80 -20.42 -15.36 -0.64
CA ASP A 80 -20.04 -15.33 -2.06
C ASP A 80 -20.92 -14.38 -2.94
N TYR A 81 -21.78 -13.56 -2.34
CA TYR A 81 -22.72 -12.70 -3.03
C TYR A 81 -23.09 -11.42 -2.27
N ASP A 82 -22.28 -10.92 -1.33
CA ASP A 82 -22.54 -9.57 -0.84
C ASP A 82 -22.11 -8.52 -1.87
N THR A 83 -23.01 -8.30 -2.82
CA THR A 83 -22.94 -7.27 -3.86
C THR A 83 -23.20 -5.86 -3.31
N SER A 84 -23.40 -5.69 -1.99
CA SER A 84 -23.77 -4.40 -1.39
C SER A 84 -22.60 -3.45 -1.16
N PHE A 85 -21.36 -3.93 -1.06
CA PHE A 85 -20.15 -3.08 -1.02
C PHE A 85 -19.43 -3.07 -2.37
N LYS A 86 -20.09 -2.49 -3.37
CA LYS A 86 -19.52 -2.18 -4.67
C LYS A 86 -19.13 -0.71 -4.70
N GLN A 87 -17.85 -0.42 -4.81
CA GLN A 87 -17.34 0.95 -4.89
C GLN A 87 -16.71 1.26 -6.24
N LEU A 88 -16.86 2.52 -6.66
CA LEU A 88 -16.03 3.09 -7.71
C LEU A 88 -14.64 3.35 -7.12
N PHE A 89 -13.61 3.00 -7.88
CA PHE A 89 -12.23 3.20 -7.48
C PHE A 89 -11.57 4.23 -8.37
N ASP A 90 -11.13 5.33 -7.77
CA ASP A 90 -10.35 6.34 -8.46
C ASP A 90 -8.89 5.91 -8.57
N ALA A 91 -8.45 5.62 -9.80
CA ALA A 91 -7.08 5.23 -10.09
C ALA A 91 -6.06 6.34 -9.75
N SER A 92 -6.50 7.59 -9.58
CA SER A 92 -5.64 8.71 -9.21
C SER A 92 -4.89 8.49 -7.89
N VAL A 93 -5.47 7.69 -6.97
CA VAL A 93 -4.81 7.31 -5.70
C VAL A 93 -3.50 6.54 -5.93
N LEU A 94 -3.33 5.92 -7.10
CA LEU A 94 -2.14 5.15 -7.43
C LEU A 94 -1.01 6.00 -8.04
N LEU A 95 -1.26 7.26 -8.40
CA LEU A 95 -0.28 8.14 -9.04
C LEU A 95 1.04 8.32 -8.26
N PRO A 96 1.06 8.34 -6.92
CA PRO A 96 2.32 8.46 -6.17
C PRO A 96 3.27 7.26 -6.30
N PHE A 97 2.76 6.07 -6.63
CA PHE A 97 3.55 4.83 -6.70
C PHE A 97 4.24 4.67 -8.06
N GLN A 98 5.33 5.41 -8.27
CA GLN A 98 6.03 5.45 -9.56
C GLN A 98 6.86 4.18 -9.86
N ASP A 99 7.22 3.43 -8.82
CA ASP A 99 8.08 2.24 -8.93
C ASP A 99 7.28 0.93 -8.81
N ILE A 100 5.94 1.00 -8.81
CA ILE A 100 5.07 -0.15 -8.63
C ILE A 100 5.18 -1.13 -9.81
N GLN A 101 5.43 -2.39 -9.50
CA GLN A 101 5.54 -3.50 -10.45
C GLN A 101 4.49 -4.57 -10.17
N GLU A 102 4.07 -4.70 -8.93
CA GLU A 102 3.08 -5.67 -8.49
C GLU A 102 1.93 -4.94 -7.78
N LEU A 103 0.71 -5.08 -8.31
CA LEU A 103 -0.50 -4.46 -7.75
C LEU A 103 -1.62 -5.49 -7.65
N HIS A 104 -1.94 -5.89 -6.43
CA HIS A 104 -2.96 -6.89 -6.13
C HIS A 104 -4.06 -6.27 -5.27
N LEU A 105 -5.08 -5.69 -5.91
CA LEU A 105 -6.27 -5.11 -5.23
C LEU A 105 -7.53 -5.99 -5.39
N SER A 106 -7.37 -7.24 -5.81
CA SER A 106 -8.50 -8.13 -6.09
C SER A 106 -9.35 -8.38 -4.85
N ARG A 107 -10.66 -8.52 -5.05
CA ARG A 107 -11.64 -8.85 -4.00
C ARG A 107 -11.84 -7.74 -2.94
N ASN A 108 -11.47 -6.51 -3.26
CA ASN A 108 -11.72 -5.30 -2.44
C ASN A 108 -13.06 -4.58 -2.76
N GLY A 109 -14.04 -5.25 -3.38
CA GLY A 109 -15.32 -4.61 -3.72
C GLY A 109 -15.24 -3.55 -4.83
N ILE A 110 -14.13 -3.46 -5.57
CA ILE A 110 -13.99 -2.55 -6.71
C ILE A 110 -14.94 -3.02 -7.83
N PHE A 111 -15.98 -2.22 -8.09
CA PHE A 111 -16.96 -2.50 -9.14
C PHE A 111 -16.50 -1.97 -10.49
N ALA A 112 -15.97 -0.75 -10.52
CA ALA A 112 -15.42 -0.12 -11.71
C ALA A 112 -14.33 0.88 -11.34
N TRP A 113 -13.46 1.14 -12.31
CA TRP A 113 -12.40 2.14 -12.22
C TRP A 113 -12.91 3.45 -12.79
N THR A 114 -12.60 4.56 -12.14
CA THR A 114 -12.79 5.88 -12.73
C THR A 114 -11.45 6.36 -13.29
N GLU A 115 -11.47 6.86 -14.51
CA GLU A 115 -10.32 7.55 -15.09
C GLU A 115 -10.15 8.89 -14.37
N ALA A 116 -8.91 9.34 -14.21
CA ALA A 116 -8.67 10.72 -13.79
C ALA A 116 -9.25 11.64 -14.86
N GLU A 117 -10.20 12.51 -14.47
CA GLU A 117 -10.75 13.54 -15.35
C GLU A 117 -9.59 14.40 -15.89
N GLY A 118 -9.19 14.12 -17.14
CA GLY A 118 -8.15 14.89 -17.83
C GLY A 118 -8.64 16.31 -18.03
N THR A 119 -8.05 17.26 -17.32
CA THR A 119 -8.20 18.71 -17.58
C THR A 119 -6.87 19.32 -17.99
#